data_AF-A0A8S1PBC6-F1
#
_entry.id   AF-A0A8S1PBC6-F1
#
_cell.length_a   1.000
_cell.length_b   1.000
_cell.length_c   1.000
_cell.angle_alpha   90.00
_cell.angle_beta   90.00
_cell.angle_gamma   90.00
#
_symmetry.space_group_name_H-M   'P 1'
#
loop_
_entity.id
_entity.type
_entity.pdbx_description
1 polymer ?
#
loop_
_entity_poly.entity_id
_entity_poly.type
_entity_poly.pdbx_seq_one_letter_code
_entity_poly.pdbx_strand_id
1 'polypeptide(L)'
;MNKQTKLIQIKKSLVKYENPIEVSNLNDAKGLQGKKKAQLFPQNQNQIQYVSHVAATREDVGNLQKLLDGRLLARQAKEISICPIREELLSQCFDEIIRQVIIDCPERGLLLMRVRDELKITIAAYQTLYTK
;
A
#
# COMPACT_ATOMS: atom_id res chain seq x y z
N MET A 1 7.82 -18.50 12.89
CA MET A 1 6.74 -17.47 12.88
C MET A 1 6.73 -16.73 11.54
N ASN A 2 5.89 -17.23 10.62
CA ASN A 2 5.20 -16.56 9.52
C ASN A 2 5.89 -15.42 8.73
N LYS A 3 6.92 -15.76 7.94
CA LYS A 3 7.38 -14.90 6.82
C LYS A 3 6.52 -15.05 5.54
N GLN A 4 5.76 -16.15 5.41
CA GLN A 4 4.90 -16.42 4.25
C GLN A 4 3.73 -15.43 4.11
N THR A 5 3.25 -14.85 5.21
CA THR A 5 2.01 -14.05 5.23
C THR A 5 2.18 -12.66 4.61
N LYS A 6 3.40 -12.10 4.60
CA LYS A 6 3.66 -10.76 4.03
C LYS A 6 3.60 -10.73 2.50
N LEU A 7 4.06 -11.78 1.80
CA LEU A 7 4.03 -11.84 0.33
C LEU A 7 2.59 -11.89 -0.23
N ILE A 8 1.67 -12.54 0.49
CA ILE A 8 0.27 -12.69 0.08
C ILE A 8 -0.53 -11.39 0.34
N GLN A 9 -0.13 -10.60 1.34
CA GLN A 9 -0.78 -9.35 1.73
C GLN A 9 -0.59 -8.24 0.69
N ILE A 10 0.55 -8.16 0.00
CA ILE A 10 0.85 -7.05 -0.93
C ILE A 10 -0.03 -7.10 -2.19
N LYS A 11 -0.31 -8.29 -2.75
CA LYS A 11 -1.31 -8.44 -3.83
C LYS A 11 -2.73 -8.01 -3.42
N LYS A 12 -2.98 -7.90 -2.11
CA LYS A 12 -4.23 -7.43 -1.51
C LYS A 12 -4.13 -6.00 -0.97
N SER A 13 -3.03 -5.27 -1.22
CA SER A 13 -2.89 -3.86 -0.82
C SER A 13 -3.58 -2.94 -1.82
N LEU A 14 -4.10 -1.79 -1.36
CA LEU A 14 -4.59 -0.72 -2.25
C LEU A 14 -3.45 0.17 -2.77
N VAL A 15 -2.28 0.11 -2.12
CA VAL A 15 -1.10 0.88 -2.52
C VAL A 15 -0.47 0.28 -3.78
N LYS A 16 -0.10 1.15 -4.72
CA LYS A 16 0.56 0.77 -5.97
C LYS A 16 2.06 0.56 -5.76
N TYR A 17 2.53 -0.63 -6.11
CA TYR A 17 3.93 -1.02 -6.05
C TYR A 17 4.47 -1.33 -7.44
N GLU A 18 5.78 -1.15 -7.63
CA GLU A 18 6.48 -1.56 -8.86
C GLU A 18 6.59 -3.07 -8.96
N ASN A 19 6.93 -3.61 -10.12
CA ASN A 19 7.16 -5.05 -10.23
C ASN A 19 8.32 -5.46 -9.30
N PRO A 20 8.17 -6.55 -8.52
CA PRO A 20 9.20 -6.99 -7.59
C PRO A 20 10.50 -7.31 -8.31
N ILE A 21 11.62 -6.82 -7.77
CA ILE A 21 12.97 -7.12 -8.25
C ILE A 21 13.48 -8.31 -7.44
N GLU A 22 13.97 -9.34 -8.12
CA GLU A 22 14.70 -10.42 -7.45
C GLU A 22 16.01 -9.86 -6.92
N VAL A 23 16.16 -9.82 -5.59
CA VAL A 23 17.45 -9.49 -4.98
C VAL A 23 18.34 -10.74 -5.10
N SER A 24 19.04 -10.88 -6.23
CA SER A 24 20.27 -11.67 -6.23
C SER A 24 21.26 -10.97 -5.31
N ASN A 25 21.89 -11.73 -4.41
CA ASN A 25 22.87 -11.19 -3.47
C ASN A 25 23.88 -10.29 -4.22
N LEU A 26 24.12 -9.10 -3.67
CA LEU A 26 25.09 -8.11 -4.17
C LEU A 26 26.39 -8.81 -4.60
N ASN A 27 26.66 -8.81 -5.91
CA ASN A 27 28.00 -8.72 -6.47
C ASN A 27 28.06 -8.44 -7.98
N ASP A 28 26.99 -8.60 -8.76
CA ASP A 28 27.10 -8.39 -10.22
C ASP A 28 26.52 -7.05 -10.67
N ALA A 29 27.37 -6.03 -10.54
CA ALA A 29 27.26 -4.82 -11.35
C ALA A 29 27.44 -5.17 -12.83
N LYS A 30 26.39 -4.97 -13.63
CA LYS A 30 26.40 -4.29 -14.95
C LYS A 30 25.04 -4.44 -15.62
N GLY A 31 24.56 -3.33 -16.15
CA GLY A 31 23.16 -3.15 -16.52
C GLY A 31 22.66 -4.00 -17.67
N LEU A 32 21.35 -4.01 -17.82
CA LEU A 32 20.68 -4.34 -19.07
C LEU A 32 19.35 -3.59 -19.14
N GLN A 33 19.28 -2.63 -20.06
CA GLN A 33 18.04 -2.26 -20.72
C GLN A 33 17.51 -3.51 -21.44
N GLY A 34 16.22 -3.82 -21.30
CA GLY A 34 15.58 -4.80 -22.19
C GLY A 34 14.41 -5.57 -21.59
N LYS A 35 13.22 -5.30 -22.16
CA LYS A 35 12.00 -6.12 -22.21
C LYS A 35 12.19 -7.59 -21.76
N LYS A 36 11.32 -8.11 -20.89
CA LYS A 36 10.98 -9.54 -20.88
C LYS A 36 9.62 -9.84 -20.25
N LYS A 37 8.93 -10.79 -20.91
CA LYS A 37 7.55 -11.25 -20.75
C LYS A 37 7.33 -12.09 -19.49
N ALA A 38 6.05 -12.30 -19.21
CA ALA A 38 5.48 -13.18 -18.20
C ALA A 38 6.25 -14.48 -17.98
N GLN A 39 6.59 -14.76 -16.73
CA GLN A 39 7.01 -16.09 -16.29
C GLN A 39 6.53 -16.31 -14.85
N LEU A 40 5.85 -17.45 -14.64
CA LEU A 40 5.59 -18.02 -13.31
C LEU A 40 6.94 -18.41 -12.66
N PHE A 41 6.92 -19.07 -11.48
CA PHE A 41 8.05 -19.63 -10.71
C PHE A 41 8.56 -18.77 -9.52
N PRO A 42 9.27 -19.35 -8.54
CA PRO A 42 8.74 -20.25 -7.51
C PRO A 42 9.08 -19.76 -6.07
N GLN A 43 8.66 -20.54 -5.07
CA GLN A 43 8.75 -20.19 -3.64
C GLN A 43 10.19 -20.05 -3.14
N ASN A 44 10.44 -19.02 -2.31
CA ASN A 44 11.67 -18.65 -1.60
C ASN A 44 12.63 -17.66 -2.29
N GLN A 45 12.17 -16.41 -2.50
CA GLN A 45 13.06 -15.29 -2.77
C GLN A 45 12.60 -14.05 -1.98
N ASN A 46 13.53 -13.41 -1.27
CA ASN A 46 13.32 -12.10 -0.64
C ASN A 46 13.18 -11.04 -1.72
N GLN A 47 11.98 -10.93 -2.31
CA GLN A 47 11.66 -9.88 -3.26
C GLN A 47 11.44 -8.57 -2.50
N ILE A 48 12.27 -7.58 -2.78
CA ILE A 48 12.03 -6.21 -2.35
C ILE A 48 11.19 -5.55 -3.43
N GLN A 49 10.09 -4.93 -3.02
CA GLN A 49 9.18 -4.24 -3.91
C GLN A 49 9.13 -2.77 -3.51
N TYR A 50 9.47 -1.89 -4.44
CA TYR A 50 9.43 -0.45 -4.23
C TYR A 50 8.05 0.10 -4.53
N VAL A 51 7.75 1.25 -3.94
CA VAL A 51 6.52 2.00 -4.19
C VAL A 51 6.59 2.59 -5.59
N SER A 52 5.50 2.54 -6.34
CA SER A 52 5.47 3.05 -7.71
C SER A 52 5.71 4.56 -7.75
N HIS A 53 6.64 4.99 -8.61
CA HIS A 53 6.91 6.40 -8.88
C HIS A 53 6.09 7.00 -10.03
N VAL A 54 5.15 6.22 -10.59
CA VAL A 54 4.31 6.66 -11.71
C VAL A 54 3.24 7.63 -11.21
N ALA A 55 3.17 8.81 -11.85
CA ALA A 55 2.14 9.82 -11.60
C ALA A 55 0.75 9.26 -11.88
N ALA A 56 -0.24 9.66 -11.08
CA ALA A 56 -1.60 9.15 -11.21
C ALA A 56 -2.41 9.94 -12.23
N THR A 57 -3.20 9.23 -13.03
CA THR A 57 -4.20 9.82 -13.91
C THR A 57 -5.57 9.90 -13.24
N ARG A 58 -6.50 10.67 -13.80
CA ARG A 58 -7.90 10.72 -13.31
C ARG A 58 -8.56 9.34 -13.32
N GLU A 59 -8.24 8.50 -14.30
CA GLU A 59 -8.75 7.13 -14.39
C GLU A 59 -8.21 6.25 -13.26
N ASP A 60 -6.95 6.43 -12.87
CA ASP A 60 -6.34 5.71 -11.76
C ASP A 60 -7.05 5.97 -10.43
N VAL A 61 -7.45 7.21 -10.19
CA VAL A 61 -8.22 7.60 -8.98
C VAL A 61 -9.59 6.93 -8.99
N GLY A 62 -10.27 6.92 -10.14
CA GLY A 62 -11.56 6.22 -10.29
C GLY A 62 -11.44 4.70 -10.10
N ASN A 63 -10.34 4.11 -10.58
CA ASN A 63 -10.07 2.69 -10.38
C ASN A 63 -9.75 2.36 -8.91
N LEU A 64 -9.03 3.24 -8.21
CA LEU A 64 -8.77 3.10 -6.77
C LEU A 64 -10.08 3.10 -5.97
N GLN A 65 -11.00 4.00 -6.28
CA GLN A 65 -12.32 4.04 -5.64
C GLN A 65 -13.07 2.73 -5.86
N LYS A 66 -13.19 2.26 -7.11
CA LYS A 66 -13.86 0.99 -7.43
C LYS A 66 -13.23 -0.20 -6.70
N LEU A 67 -11.90 -0.22 -6.59
CA LEU A 67 -11.17 -1.26 -5.86
C LEU A 67 -11.46 -1.22 -4.36
N LEU A 68 -11.51 -0.03 -3.76
CA LEU A 68 -11.85 0.15 -2.35
C LEU A 68 -13.28 -0.34 -2.08
N ASP A 69 -14.25 0.12 -2.87
CA ASP A 69 -15.66 -0.25 -2.72
C ASP A 69 -15.86 -1.76 -2.87
N GLY A 70 -15.23 -2.36 -3.90
CA GLY A 70 -15.25 -3.80 -4.10
C GLY A 70 -14.65 -4.58 -2.92
N ARG A 71 -13.59 -4.07 -2.28
CA ARG A 71 -12.97 -4.73 -1.11
C ARG A 71 -13.79 -4.54 0.17
N LEU A 72 -14.41 -3.38 0.36
CA LEU A 72 -15.32 -3.14 1.48
C LEU A 72 -16.50 -4.11 1.41
N LEU A 73 -17.07 -4.29 0.22
CA LEU A 73 -18.18 -5.22 -0.01
C LEU A 73 -17.74 -6.68 0.14
N ALA A 74 -16.61 -7.07 -0.46
CA ALA A 74 -16.10 -8.44 -0.37
C ALA A 74 -15.74 -8.87 1.05
N ARG A 75 -15.27 -7.93 1.89
CA ARG A 75 -14.96 -8.19 3.31
C ARG A 75 -16.14 -7.87 4.26
N GLN A 76 -17.30 -7.51 3.72
CA GLN A 76 -18.52 -7.18 4.48
C GLN A 76 -18.25 -6.16 5.61
N ALA A 77 -17.55 -5.08 5.29
CA ALA A 77 -17.25 -4.03 6.26
C ALA A 77 -18.55 -3.33 6.73
N LYS A 78 -18.67 -3.08 8.04
CA LYS A 78 -19.81 -2.35 8.61
C LYS A 78 -19.81 -0.90 8.12
N GLU A 79 -20.99 -0.33 7.93
CA GLU A 79 -21.15 1.04 7.42
C GLU A 79 -21.14 2.11 8.50
N ILE A 80 -21.71 1.82 9.68
CA ILE A 80 -22.02 2.86 10.68
C ILE A 80 -21.18 2.73 11.96
N SER A 81 -20.82 1.51 12.38
CA SER A 81 -20.06 1.28 13.61
C SER A 81 -18.56 1.19 13.36
N ILE A 82 -17.76 1.30 14.44
CA ILE A 82 -16.32 1.08 14.40
C ILE A 82 -16.04 -0.29 13.76
N CYS A 83 -15.34 -0.26 12.63
CA CYS A 83 -15.07 -1.44 11.83
C CYS A 83 -13.56 -1.51 11.52
N PRO A 84 -12.83 -2.50 12.07
CA PRO A 84 -11.38 -2.62 11.86
C PRO A 84 -11.03 -2.89 10.39
N ILE A 85 -11.91 -3.59 9.66
CA ILE A 85 -11.73 -3.84 8.23
C ILE A 85 -11.80 -2.53 7.43
N ARG A 86 -12.74 -1.65 7.80
CA ARG A 86 -12.90 -0.34 7.16
C ARG A 86 -11.72 0.56 7.48
N GLU A 87 -11.27 0.58 8.73
CA GLU A 87 -10.08 1.29 9.16
C GLU A 87 -8.82 0.81 8.39
N GLU A 88 -8.61 -0.50 8.26
CA GLU A 88 -7.50 -1.07 7.51
C GLU A 88 -7.53 -0.64 6.03
N LEU A 89 -8.68 -0.80 5.37
CA LEU A 89 -8.82 -0.48 3.95
C LEU A 89 -8.71 1.03 3.68
N LEU A 90 -9.29 1.87 4.55
CA LEU A 90 -9.17 3.32 4.44
C LEU A 90 -7.74 3.78 4.72
N SER A 91 -7.03 3.18 5.68
CA SER A 91 -5.61 3.47 5.90
C SER A 91 -4.78 3.16 4.66
N GLN A 92 -5.00 2.02 4.01
CA GLN A 92 -4.29 1.67 2.77
C GLN A 92 -4.64 2.61 1.61
N CYS A 93 -5.92 3.01 1.49
CA CYS A 93 -6.34 3.98 0.49
C CYS A 93 -5.68 5.34 0.72
N PHE A 94 -5.60 5.78 1.98
CA PHE A 94 -4.98 7.05 2.33
C PHE A 94 -3.47 7.05 2.07
N ASP A 95 -2.79 5.93 2.32
CA ASP A 95 -1.37 5.77 1.95
C ASP A 95 -1.16 5.84 0.44
N GLU A 96 -2.09 5.30 -0.37
CA GLU A 96 -2.04 5.43 -1.84
C GLU A 96 -2.31 6.88 -2.29
N ILE A 97 -3.23 7.60 -1.66
CA ILE A 97 -3.46 9.03 -1.93
C ILE A 97 -2.20 9.83 -1.60
N ILE A 98 -1.56 9.57 -0.46
CA ILE A 98 -0.30 10.22 -0.09
C ILE A 98 0.78 9.94 -1.13
N ARG A 99 0.91 8.68 -1.61
CA ARG A 99 1.84 8.34 -2.70
C ARG A 99 1.57 9.20 -3.95
N GLN A 100 0.32 9.30 -4.39
CA GLN A 100 -0.05 10.09 -5.57
C GLN A 100 0.28 11.57 -5.37
N VAL A 101 -0.06 12.13 -4.21
CA VAL A 101 0.19 13.53 -3.89
C VAL A 101 1.68 13.84 -3.76
N ILE A 102 2.49 12.95 -3.19
CA ILE A 102 3.95 13.13 -3.09
C ILE A 102 4.58 13.21 -4.48
N ILE A 103 4.11 12.40 -5.43
CA ILE A 103 4.63 12.41 -6.80
C ILE A 103 4.30 13.73 -7.50
N ASP A 104 3.11 14.29 -7.26
CA ASP A 104 2.72 15.58 -7.83
C ASP A 104 3.43 16.76 -7.15
N CYS A 105 3.44 16.78 -5.81
CA CYS A 105 4.02 17.83 -4.99
C CYS A 105 4.47 17.25 -3.63
N PRO A 106 5.78 17.04 -3.44
CA PRO A 106 6.31 16.35 -2.27
C PRO A 106 6.06 17.12 -0.96
N GLU A 107 6.03 18.45 -0.99
CA GLU A 107 5.79 19.29 0.18
C GLU A 107 4.38 19.08 0.72
N ARG A 108 3.38 19.03 -0.17
CA ARG A 108 1.99 18.74 0.18
C ARG A 108 1.84 17.32 0.70
N GLY A 109 2.52 16.37 0.07
CA GLY A 109 2.53 14.98 0.51
C GLY A 109 3.14 14.78 1.90
N LEU A 110 4.24 15.49 2.18
CA LEU A 110 4.88 15.49 3.50
C LEU A 110 3.95 16.05 4.58
N LEU A 111 3.22 17.12 4.28
CA LEU A 111 2.24 17.69 5.20
C LEU A 111 1.12 16.69 5.49
N LEU A 112 0.55 16.05 4.46
CA LEU A 112 -0.49 15.02 4.64
C LEU A 112 0.00 13.83 5.46
N MET A 113 1.25 13.42 5.29
CA MET A 113 1.86 12.35 6.07
C MET A 113 1.94 12.71 7.57
N ARG A 114 2.31 13.95 7.90
CA ARG A 114 2.34 14.41 9.30
C ARG A 114 0.96 14.43 9.93
N VAL A 115 -0.05 14.95 9.21
CA VAL A 115 -1.44 14.97 9.67
C VAL A 115 -1.94 13.54 9.92
N ARG A 116 -1.63 12.60 9.02
CA ARG A 116 -1.96 11.17 9.21
C ARG A 116 -1.39 10.62 10.52
N ASP A 117 -0.11 10.91 10.78
CA ASP A 117 0.59 10.35 11.93
C ASP A 117 0.05 10.94 13.24
N GLU A 118 -0.27 12.24 13.26
CA GLU A 118 -0.94 12.90 14.39
C GLU A 118 -2.34 12.31 14.68
N LEU A 119 -3.13 12.07 13.63
CA LEU A 119 -4.45 11.43 13.77
C LEU A 119 -4.33 10.01 14.34
N LYS A 120 -3.34 9.22 13.90
CA LYS A 120 -3.08 7.88 14.44
C LYS A 120 -2.72 7.91 15.92
N ILE A 121 -1.88 8.85 16.34
CA ILE A 121 -1.53 9.03 17.76
C ILE A 121 -2.77 9.40 18.57
N THR A 122 -3.59 10.33 18.05
CA THR A 122 -4.81 10.78 18.71
C THR A 122 -5.82 9.63 18.89
N ILE A 123 -6.05 8.84 17.84
CA ILE A 123 -6.92 7.65 17.90
C ILE A 123 -6.39 6.64 18.91
N ALA A 124 -5.07 6.36 18.91
CA ALA A 124 -4.46 5.44 19.85
C ALA A 124 -4.58 5.90 21.31
N ALA A 125 -4.49 7.21 21.56
CA ALA A 125 -4.72 7.80 22.87
C ALA A 125 -6.16 7.58 23.34
N TYR A 126 -7.16 7.86 22.49
CA TYR A 126 -8.57 7.59 22.80
C TYR A 126 -8.84 6.10 23.02
N GLN A 127 -8.29 5.22 22.18
CA GLN A 127 -8.40 3.77 22.39
C GLN A 127 -7.84 3.37 23.76
N THR A 128 -6.70 3.93 24.18
CA THR A 128 -6.10 3.67 25.50
C THR A 128 -6.98 4.14 26.66
N LEU A 129 -7.70 5.27 26.50
CA LEU A 129 -8.60 5.79 27.52
C LEU A 129 -9.87 4.94 27.69
N TYR A 130 -10.43 4.43 26.58
CA TYR A 130 -11.70 3.69 26.58
C TYR A 130 -11.55 2.16 26.60
N THR A 131 -10.33 1.63 26.46
CA THR A 131 -10.04 0.19 26.63
C THR A 131 -9.70 -0.16 28.09
N LYS A 132 -9.43 0.85 28.93
CA LYS A 132 -9.27 0.70 30.38
C LYS A 132 -10.63 0.68 31.07
#